data_AF-A0A8X6WUY1-F1
#
_entry.id   AF-A0A8X6WUY1-F1
#
_cell.length_a   1.000
_cell.length_b   1.000
_cell.length_c   1.000
_cell.angle_alpha   90.00
_cell.angle_beta   90.00
_cell.angle_gamma   90.00
#
_symmetry.space_group_name_H-M   'P 1'
#
loop_
_entity.id
_entity.type
_entity.pdbx_description
1 polymer ?
#
loop_
_entity_poly.entity_id
_entity_poly.type
_entity_poly.pdbx_seq_one_letter_code
_entity_poly.pdbx_strand_id
1 'polypeptide(L)'
;MLFYKLIFSELEDIEPCLDECFLLKFLRAESFDSVKAFERIKRYYGMQEDVIKIFRGNSISIPAVRSSEYFWAFPYRNVDNSVLVVSRMGVPDFSKISFDDKCYLDLLFIDHILKNPLTQMCGVSFVIDWSGFKLSSFLAFRPVTIFKLFNHTLNSIPLRIKEIHIDLREKISFHPNDDWKSLHGFISPQILSEEYAET
;
A
#
# COMPACT_ATOMS: atom_id res chain seq x y z
N MET A 1 2.69 -23.81 17.71
CA MET A 1 2.77 -25.21 17.22
C MET A 1 1.89 -25.46 16.00
N LEU A 2 0.64 -24.97 15.94
CA LEU A 2 -0.25 -25.15 14.77
C LEU A 2 0.25 -24.48 13.48
N PHE A 3 0.75 -23.24 13.57
CA PHE A 3 1.19 -22.48 12.39
C PHE A 3 2.35 -23.13 11.63
N TYR A 4 3.41 -23.55 12.34
CA TYR A 4 4.51 -24.31 11.73
C TYR A 4 4.03 -25.65 11.16
N LYS A 5 3.07 -26.32 11.83
CA LYS A 5 2.50 -27.57 11.31
C LYS A 5 1.85 -27.37 9.93
N LEU A 6 1.08 -26.29 9.74
CA LEU A 6 0.47 -25.93 8.46
C LEU A 6 1.53 -25.66 7.39
N ILE A 7 2.58 -24.90 7.73
CA ILE A 7 3.69 -24.60 6.81
C ILE A 7 4.36 -25.88 6.30
N PHE A 8 4.68 -26.81 7.20
CA PHE A 8 5.38 -28.04 6.82
C PHE A 8 4.47 -29.08 6.14
N SER A 9 3.15 -29.01 6.29
CA SER A 9 2.23 -30.01 5.72
C SER A 9 1.64 -29.65 4.36
N GLU A 10 1.61 -28.37 3.99
CA GLU A 10 0.86 -27.90 2.81
C GLU A 10 1.67 -27.07 1.81
N LEU A 11 2.95 -26.78 2.10
CA LEU A 11 3.87 -26.10 1.17
C LEU A 11 4.96 -27.07 0.68
N GLU A 12 4.58 -28.24 0.17
CA GLU A 12 5.54 -29.27 -0.26
C GLU A 12 6.37 -28.85 -1.48
N ASP A 13 5.81 -28.00 -2.35
CA ASP A 13 6.46 -27.53 -3.60
C ASP A 13 7.24 -26.21 -3.46
N ILE A 14 7.25 -25.60 -2.26
CA ILE A 14 7.87 -24.30 -2.01
C ILE A 14 8.70 -24.39 -0.74
N GLU A 15 9.98 -24.05 -0.79
CA GLU A 15 10.79 -23.90 0.43
C GLU A 15 10.30 -22.66 1.22
N PRO A 16 9.60 -22.83 2.36
CA PRO A 16 8.98 -21.70 3.03
C PRO A 16 10.03 -20.93 3.84
N CYS A 17 9.98 -19.60 3.77
CA CYS A 17 10.74 -18.74 4.67
C CYS A 17 10.27 -18.96 6.12
N LEU A 18 11.17 -19.49 6.94
CA LEU A 18 10.93 -19.76 8.37
C LEU A 18 11.47 -18.65 9.29
N ASP A 19 11.94 -17.54 8.72
CA ASP A 19 12.38 -16.38 9.48
C ASP A 19 11.25 -15.86 10.37
N GLU A 20 11.54 -15.68 11.66
CA GLU A 20 10.54 -15.28 12.64
C GLU A 20 9.95 -13.90 12.32
N CYS A 21 10.79 -12.96 11.88
CA CYS A 21 10.33 -11.62 11.52
C CYS A 21 9.38 -11.64 10.31
N PHE A 22 9.68 -12.46 9.30
CA PHE A 22 8.79 -12.70 8.16
C PHE A 22 7.45 -13.28 8.61
N LEU A 23 7.47 -14.39 9.35
CA LEU A 23 6.27 -15.09 9.80
C LEU A 23 5.39 -14.22 10.72
N LEU A 24 6.01 -13.45 11.62
CA LEU A 24 5.29 -12.55 12.52
C LEU A 24 4.54 -11.43 11.79
N LYS A 25 5.00 -10.97 10.61
CA LYS A 25 4.25 -9.98 9.82
C LYS A 25 2.86 -10.50 9.48
N PHE A 26 2.76 -11.74 9.00
CA PHE A 26 1.49 -12.36 8.60
C PHE A 26 0.60 -12.63 9.81
N LEU A 27 1.17 -13.16 10.90
CA LEU A 27 0.42 -13.38 12.14
C LEU A 27 -0.14 -12.06 12.67
N ARG A 28 0.65 -10.99 12.76
CA ARG A 28 0.19 -9.69 13.25
C ARG A 28 -0.90 -9.08 12.35
N ALA A 29 -0.73 -9.16 11.03
CA ALA A 29 -1.71 -8.64 10.07
C ALA A 29 -3.09 -9.34 10.20
N GLU A 30 -3.09 -10.61 10.62
CA GLU A 30 -4.27 -11.46 10.82
C GLU A 30 -4.67 -11.61 12.30
N SER A 31 -4.23 -10.71 13.18
CA SER A 31 -4.57 -10.75 14.62
C SER A 31 -4.24 -12.09 15.28
N PHE A 32 -3.13 -12.71 14.87
CA PHE A 32 -2.61 -14.02 15.30
C PHE A 32 -3.49 -15.23 14.96
N ASP A 33 -4.45 -15.08 14.04
CA ASP A 33 -5.18 -16.20 13.44
C ASP A 33 -4.22 -17.01 12.54
N SER A 34 -3.79 -18.17 13.04
CA SER A 34 -2.80 -19.01 12.35
C SER A 34 -3.30 -19.52 11.00
N VAL A 35 -4.61 -19.78 10.86
CA VAL A 35 -5.18 -20.30 9.61
C VAL A 35 -5.22 -19.19 8.58
N LYS A 36 -5.72 -18.00 8.92
CA LYS A 36 -5.74 -16.85 8.01
C LYS A 36 -4.34 -16.40 7.62
N ALA A 37 -3.41 -16.37 8.58
CA ALA A 37 -2.03 -16.03 8.31
C ALA A 37 -1.40 -17.00 7.31
N PHE A 38 -1.67 -18.30 7.46
CA PHE A 38 -1.18 -19.32 6.55
C PHE A 38 -1.80 -19.18 5.14
N GLU A 39 -3.12 -18.96 5.05
CA GLU A 39 -3.79 -18.69 3.78
C GLU A 39 -3.21 -17.45 3.07
N ARG A 40 -2.89 -16.40 3.84
CA ARG A 40 -2.25 -15.20 3.30
C ARG A 40 -0.82 -15.45 2.83
N ILE A 41 -0.05 -16.31 3.51
CA ILE A 41 1.27 -16.76 3.05
C ILE A 41 1.17 -17.53 1.73
N LYS A 42 0.20 -18.44 1.57
CA LYS A 42 -0.02 -19.14 0.29
C LYS A 42 -0.25 -18.14 -0.86
N ARG A 43 -1.10 -17.14 -0.63
CA ARG A 43 -1.32 -16.05 -1.59
C ARG A 43 -0.07 -15.20 -1.84
N TYR A 44 0.70 -14.91 -0.80
CA TYR A 44 1.98 -14.19 -0.91
C TYR A 44 2.97 -14.88 -1.85
N TYR A 45 3.12 -16.20 -1.74
CA TYR A 45 4.00 -16.97 -2.63
C TYR A 45 3.44 -17.02 -4.05
N GLY A 46 2.15 -17.31 -4.22
CA GLY A 46 1.53 -17.32 -5.55
C GLY A 46 1.61 -15.98 -6.29
N MET A 47 1.65 -14.86 -5.55
CA MET A 47 1.83 -13.52 -6.09
C MET A 47 3.24 -13.26 -6.64
N GLN A 48 4.29 -13.94 -6.14
CA GLN A 48 5.68 -13.59 -6.48
C GLN A 48 5.94 -13.66 -7.98
N GLU A 49 5.39 -14.67 -8.67
CA GLU A 49 5.54 -14.78 -10.12
C GLU A 49 4.96 -13.58 -10.86
N ASP A 50 3.81 -13.08 -10.41
CA ASP A 50 3.15 -11.93 -11.02
C ASP A 50 3.96 -10.67 -10.80
N VAL A 51 4.41 -10.45 -9.58
CA VAL A 51 5.27 -9.30 -9.21
C VAL A 51 6.54 -9.33 -10.06
N ILE A 52 7.22 -10.48 -10.16
CA ILE A 52 8.41 -10.63 -10.99
C ILE A 52 8.11 -10.36 -12.47
N LYS A 53 7.00 -10.89 -13.01
CA LYS A 53 6.60 -10.68 -14.41
C LYS A 53 6.26 -9.22 -14.70
N ILE A 54 5.54 -8.55 -13.80
CA ILE A 54 5.09 -7.16 -13.95
C ILE A 54 6.28 -6.20 -13.90
N PHE A 55 7.23 -6.43 -12.98
CA PHE A 55 8.36 -5.53 -12.77
C PHE A 55 9.66 -5.99 -13.46
N ARG A 56 9.57 -6.97 -14.36
CA ARG A 56 10.72 -7.50 -15.10
C ARG A 56 11.33 -6.41 -15.99
N GLY A 57 12.58 -6.04 -15.72
CA GLY A 57 13.29 -5.03 -16.50
C GLY A 57 13.07 -3.59 -16.01
N ASN A 58 12.38 -3.39 -14.88
CA ASN A 58 12.32 -2.09 -14.24
C ASN A 58 13.72 -1.68 -13.78
N SER A 59 14.21 -0.53 -14.26
CA SER A 59 15.49 0.06 -13.87
C SER A 59 15.22 1.38 -13.14
N ILE A 60 14.63 1.29 -11.95
CA ILE A 60 14.21 2.50 -11.24
C ILE A 60 15.41 3.16 -10.57
N SER A 61 15.59 4.45 -10.88
CA SER A 61 16.52 5.33 -10.18
C SER A 61 15.95 5.72 -8.82
N ILE A 62 16.37 5.01 -7.75
CA ILE A 62 16.00 5.29 -6.35
C ILE A 62 16.13 6.80 -5.96
N PRO A 63 17.15 7.54 -6.42
CA PRO A 63 17.24 8.99 -6.14
C PRO A 63 16.06 9.82 -6.68
N ALA A 64 15.55 9.52 -7.87
CA ALA A 64 14.42 10.23 -8.48
C ALA A 64 13.10 10.00 -7.71
N VAL A 65 12.99 8.87 -7.03
CA VAL A 65 11.85 8.49 -6.21
C VAL A 65 11.82 9.26 -4.90
N ARG A 66 12.98 9.40 -4.25
CA ARG A 66 13.07 10.15 -2.97
C ARG A 66 12.77 11.64 -3.16
N SER A 67 13.06 12.20 -4.33
CA SER A 67 12.85 13.63 -4.61
C SER A 67 11.43 14.00 -5.01
N SER A 68 10.56 13.03 -5.32
CA SER A 68 9.25 13.33 -5.93
C SER A 68 8.12 13.55 -4.93
N GLU A 69 8.33 13.33 -3.62
CA GLU A 69 7.34 13.57 -2.54
C GLU A 69 5.90 13.16 -2.90
N TYR A 70 5.74 12.10 -3.70
CA TYR A 70 4.45 11.65 -4.18
C TYR A 70 3.89 10.55 -3.29
N PHE A 71 4.73 9.89 -2.50
CA PHE A 71 4.34 8.81 -1.61
C PHE A 71 5.13 8.85 -0.31
N TRP A 72 4.44 9.06 0.81
CA TRP A 72 5.08 9.16 2.12
C TRP A 72 4.13 8.74 3.24
N ALA A 73 4.72 8.49 4.42
CA ALA A 73 4.00 8.24 5.66
C ALA A 73 4.18 9.44 6.58
N PHE A 74 3.12 9.82 7.27
CA PHE A 74 3.22 10.82 8.33
C PHE A 74 4.04 10.28 9.51
N PRO A 75 4.80 11.14 10.20
CA PRO A 75 5.56 10.75 11.39
C PRO A 75 4.65 10.46 12.59
N TYR A 76 3.40 10.95 12.56
CA TYR A 76 2.38 10.74 13.58
C TYR A 76 1.39 9.66 13.14
N ARG A 77 0.83 8.96 14.13
CA ARG A 77 -0.20 7.94 13.93
C ARG A 77 -1.59 8.53 14.13
N ASN A 78 -2.58 7.92 13.50
CA ASN A 78 -4.00 8.24 13.71
C ASN A 78 -4.47 7.84 15.12
N VAL A 79 -5.69 8.22 15.48
CA VAL A 79 -6.31 7.90 16.78
C VAL A 79 -6.37 6.37 17.03
N ASP A 80 -6.55 5.58 15.97
CA ASP A 80 -6.57 4.12 16.03
C ASP A 80 -5.16 3.47 15.96
N ASN A 81 -4.11 4.30 16.07
CA ASN A 81 -2.69 3.96 15.95
C ASN A 81 -2.24 3.51 14.56
N SER A 82 -3.10 3.57 13.53
CA SER A 82 -2.66 3.32 12.16
C SER A 82 -1.68 4.40 11.67
N VAL A 83 -0.80 4.04 10.74
CA VAL A 83 0.04 5.03 10.05
C VAL A 83 -0.78 5.64 8.90
N LEU A 84 -0.76 6.96 8.77
CA LEU A 84 -1.32 7.64 7.61
C LEU A 84 -0.28 7.67 6.47
N VAL A 85 -0.65 7.15 5.31
CA VAL A 85 0.15 7.18 4.09
C VAL A 85 -0.58 8.00 3.03
N VAL A 86 0.13 8.92 2.37
CA VAL A 86 -0.42 9.74 1.29
C VAL A 86 0.24 9.37 -0.02
N SER A 87 -0.58 9.20 -1.07
CA SER A 87 -0.17 9.02 -2.46
C SER A 87 -0.76 10.13 -3.33
N ARG A 88 0.06 11.05 -3.80
CA ARG A 88 -0.32 12.06 -4.80
C ARG A 88 -0.12 11.53 -6.21
N MET A 89 -1.21 11.32 -6.92
CA MET A 89 -1.20 10.74 -8.26
C MET A 89 -0.76 11.75 -9.33
N GLY A 90 -1.01 13.05 -9.13
CA GLY A 90 -0.65 14.10 -10.10
C GLY A 90 0.82 14.55 -10.10
N VAL A 91 1.62 14.09 -9.12
CA VAL A 91 3.02 14.50 -8.98
C VAL A 91 3.98 13.70 -9.87
N PRO A 92 3.87 12.37 -9.99
CA PRO A 92 4.72 11.60 -10.89
C PRO A 92 4.60 12.04 -12.36
N ASP A 93 5.76 12.24 -13.02
CA ASP A 93 5.84 12.50 -14.44
C ASP A 93 5.77 11.18 -15.24
N PHE A 94 4.57 10.77 -15.63
CA PHE A 94 4.33 9.54 -16.39
C PHE A 94 4.87 9.55 -17.83
N SER A 95 5.49 10.66 -18.28
CA SER A 95 6.31 10.65 -19.50
C SER A 95 7.72 10.09 -19.26
N LYS A 96 8.17 10.04 -18.00
CA LYS A 96 9.50 9.60 -17.60
C LYS A 96 9.50 8.28 -16.82
N ILE A 97 8.44 8.02 -16.05
CA ILE A 97 8.27 6.77 -15.31
C ILE A 97 6.98 6.07 -15.75
N SER A 98 6.98 4.74 -15.79
CA SER A 98 5.76 3.99 -16.04
C SER A 98 4.88 3.89 -14.78
N PHE A 99 3.60 3.56 -14.95
CA PHE A 99 2.74 3.26 -13.81
C PHE A 99 3.22 2.00 -13.06
N ASP A 100 3.75 1.02 -13.79
CA ASP A 100 4.33 -0.20 -13.22
C ASP A 100 5.56 0.16 -12.34
N ASP A 101 6.41 1.09 -12.77
CA ASP A 101 7.52 1.61 -11.94
C ASP A 101 7.00 2.26 -10.66
N LYS A 102 5.99 3.13 -10.75
CA LYS A 102 5.36 3.75 -9.56
C LYS A 102 4.85 2.68 -8.59
N CYS A 103 4.10 1.68 -9.09
CA CYS A 103 3.58 0.62 -8.23
C CYS A 103 4.68 -0.21 -7.58
N TYR A 104 5.78 -0.49 -8.28
CA TYR A 104 6.93 -1.17 -7.67
C TYR A 104 7.49 -0.39 -6.49
N LEU A 105 7.60 0.93 -6.63
CA LEU A 105 8.07 1.80 -5.55
C LEU A 105 7.10 1.88 -4.40
N ASP A 106 5.80 1.93 -4.67
CA ASP A 106 4.77 1.86 -3.63
C ASP A 106 4.91 0.56 -2.83
N LEU A 107 5.16 -0.58 -3.50
CA LEU A 107 5.39 -1.87 -2.83
C LEU A 107 6.66 -1.88 -1.98
N LEU A 108 7.77 -1.32 -2.47
CA LEU A 108 9.01 -1.19 -1.69
C LEU A 108 8.82 -0.31 -0.45
N PHE A 109 8.07 0.79 -0.59
CA PHE A 109 7.72 1.65 0.53
C PHE A 109 6.83 0.91 1.54
N ILE A 110 5.85 0.14 1.07
CA ILE A 110 5.00 -0.68 1.95
C ILE A 110 5.85 -1.73 2.71
N ASP A 111 6.78 -2.42 2.06
CA ASP A 111 7.69 -3.33 2.78
C ASP A 111 8.53 -2.58 3.82
N HIS A 112 8.99 -1.37 3.51
CA HIS A 112 9.74 -0.54 4.44
C HIS A 112 8.93 -0.20 5.71
N ILE A 113 7.70 0.32 5.57
CA ILE A 113 6.87 0.68 6.74
C ILE A 113 6.43 -0.57 7.53
N LEU A 114 6.31 -1.73 6.88
CA LEU A 114 6.05 -3.02 7.50
C LEU A 114 7.25 -3.58 8.28
N LYS A 115 8.39 -2.88 8.36
CA LYS A 115 9.45 -3.21 9.33
C LYS A 115 9.07 -2.83 10.76
N ASN A 116 8.11 -1.91 10.95
CA ASN A 116 7.64 -1.49 12.26
C ASN A 116 6.51 -2.42 12.77
N PRO A 117 6.69 -3.13 13.91
CA PRO A 117 5.67 -4.03 14.46
C PRO A 117 4.34 -3.35 14.79
N LEU A 118 4.35 -2.07 15.21
CA LEU A 118 3.11 -1.32 15.46
C LEU A 118 2.34 -1.09 14.17
N THR A 119 3.03 -0.85 13.04
CA THR A 119 2.38 -0.74 11.74
C THR A 119 1.76 -2.08 11.30
N GLN A 120 2.43 -3.19 11.57
CA GLN A 120 1.90 -4.53 11.26
C GLN A 120 0.60 -4.83 12.03
N MET A 121 0.50 -4.37 13.29
CA MET A 121 -0.66 -4.62 14.15
C MET A 121 -1.78 -3.60 13.97
N CYS A 122 -1.45 -2.31 13.98
CA CYS A 122 -2.43 -1.22 13.92
C CYS A 122 -2.89 -0.91 12.51
N GLY A 123 -2.07 -1.25 11.50
CA GLY A 123 -2.38 -1.07 10.09
C GLY A 123 -2.03 0.30 9.53
N VAL A 124 -2.54 0.55 8.33
CA VAL A 124 -2.27 1.74 7.52
C VAL A 124 -3.58 2.28 6.98
N SER A 125 -3.77 3.60 7.09
CA SER A 125 -4.81 4.34 6.38
C SER A 125 -4.18 5.09 5.22
N PHE A 126 -4.82 5.07 4.06
CA PHE A 126 -4.32 5.71 2.85
C PHE A 126 -5.15 6.95 2.51
N VAL A 127 -4.48 7.98 2.03
CA VAL A 127 -5.08 9.07 1.26
C VAL A 127 -4.50 9.01 -0.15
N ILE A 128 -5.36 8.88 -1.14
CA ILE A 128 -5.00 8.87 -2.56
C ILE A 128 -5.51 10.17 -3.17
N ASP A 129 -4.61 11.11 -3.36
CA ASP A 129 -4.88 12.45 -3.87
C ASP A 129 -4.68 12.46 -5.39
N TRP A 130 -5.77 12.60 -6.15
CA TRP A 130 -5.75 12.67 -7.61
C TRP A 130 -5.61 14.09 -8.15
N SER A 131 -5.41 15.09 -7.30
CA SER A 131 -5.20 16.48 -7.73
C SER A 131 -4.04 16.57 -8.73
N GLY A 132 -4.29 17.18 -9.89
CA GLY A 132 -3.31 17.35 -10.96
C GLY A 132 -3.03 16.10 -11.80
N PHE A 133 -3.77 15.00 -11.62
CA PHE A 133 -3.62 13.80 -12.43
C PHE A 133 -4.16 13.98 -13.85
N LYS A 134 -3.28 14.26 -14.81
CA LYS A 134 -3.67 14.52 -16.20
C LYS A 134 -4.39 13.32 -16.83
N LEU A 135 -5.50 13.58 -17.52
CA LEU A 135 -6.23 12.55 -18.26
C LEU A 135 -5.36 11.80 -19.29
N SER A 136 -4.38 12.49 -19.89
CA SER A 136 -3.41 11.87 -20.81
C SER A 136 -2.51 10.84 -20.14
N SER A 137 -2.28 10.95 -18.82
CA SER A 137 -1.55 9.96 -18.03
C SER A 137 -2.34 8.65 -17.86
N PHE A 138 -3.66 8.62 -18.07
CA PHE A 138 -4.42 7.36 -18.16
C PHE A 138 -3.97 6.47 -19.33
N LEU A 139 -3.32 7.01 -20.36
CA LEU A 139 -2.77 6.17 -21.43
C LEU A 139 -1.62 5.27 -20.96
N ALA A 140 -0.95 5.64 -19.86
CA ALA A 140 0.05 4.79 -19.20
C ALA A 140 -0.58 3.74 -18.26
N PHE A 141 -1.89 3.83 -18.01
CA PHE A 141 -2.62 2.95 -17.10
C PHE A 141 -2.93 1.61 -17.80
N ARG A 142 -2.54 0.50 -17.17
CA ARG A 142 -2.88 -0.86 -17.61
C ARG A 142 -3.88 -1.47 -16.61
N PRO A 143 -5.21 -1.36 -16.83
CA PRO A 143 -6.20 -1.72 -15.82
C PRO A 143 -6.02 -3.11 -15.23
N VAL A 144 -5.77 -4.10 -16.07
CA VAL A 144 -5.56 -5.50 -15.65
C VAL A 144 -4.40 -5.63 -14.67
N THR A 145 -3.26 -5.01 -14.97
CA THR A 145 -2.07 -5.04 -14.10
C THR A 145 -2.38 -4.39 -12.75
N ILE A 146 -3.12 -3.28 -12.77
CA ILE A 146 -3.35 -2.45 -11.59
C ILE A 146 -4.36 -3.09 -10.65
N PHE A 147 -5.45 -3.62 -11.19
CA PHE A 147 -6.39 -4.43 -10.40
C PHE A 147 -5.71 -5.65 -9.80
N LYS A 148 -4.78 -6.27 -10.54
CA LYS A 148 -3.98 -7.40 -10.04
C LYS A 148 -3.08 -6.99 -8.88
N LEU A 149 -2.32 -5.91 -9.01
CA LEU A 149 -1.45 -5.38 -7.95
C LEU A 149 -2.24 -4.90 -6.72
N PHE A 150 -3.42 -4.30 -6.94
CA PHE A 150 -4.32 -3.90 -5.86
C PHE A 150 -4.85 -5.12 -5.09
N ASN A 151 -5.30 -6.16 -5.81
CA ASN A 151 -5.72 -7.43 -5.21
C ASN A 151 -4.59 -8.07 -4.40
N HIS A 152 -3.38 -8.07 -4.94
CA HIS A 152 -2.17 -8.53 -4.28
C HIS A 152 -1.86 -7.76 -2.98
N THR A 153 -1.98 -6.43 -3.01
CA THR A 153 -1.79 -5.58 -1.83
C THR A 153 -2.81 -5.86 -0.74
N LEU A 154 -4.06 -6.12 -1.11
CA LEU A 154 -5.13 -6.45 -0.17
C LEU A 154 -5.01 -7.87 0.40
N ASN A 155 -4.75 -8.85 -0.45
CA ASN A 155 -4.98 -10.25 -0.11
C ASN A 155 -3.71 -11.05 0.13
N SER A 156 -2.56 -10.61 -0.38
CA SER A 156 -1.32 -11.38 -0.39
C SER A 156 -0.25 -10.76 0.51
N ILE A 157 -0.16 -9.43 0.57
CA ILE A 157 0.81 -8.73 1.44
C ILE A 157 0.30 -8.75 2.90
N PRO A 158 1.17 -8.91 3.92
CA PRO A 158 0.80 -8.82 5.33
C PRO A 158 0.56 -7.37 5.77
N LEU A 159 -0.28 -6.66 5.02
CA LEU A 159 -0.70 -5.30 5.28
C LEU A 159 -2.13 -5.31 5.81
N ARG A 160 -2.35 -4.56 6.89
CA ARG A 160 -3.68 -4.28 7.41
C ARG A 160 -4.11 -2.91 6.92
N ILE A 161 -4.97 -2.88 5.91
CA ILE A 161 -5.58 -1.63 5.45
C ILE A 161 -6.75 -1.29 6.37
N LYS A 162 -6.73 -0.09 6.93
CA LYS A 162 -7.74 0.39 7.87
C LYS A 162 -8.80 1.17 7.11
N GLU A 163 -8.35 2.16 6.34
CA GLU A 163 -9.21 3.00 5.50
C GLU A 163 -8.46 3.43 4.24
N ILE A 164 -9.21 3.72 3.18
CA ILE A 164 -8.70 4.34 1.96
C ILE A 164 -9.58 5.54 1.66
N HIS A 165 -9.01 6.73 1.74
CA HIS A 165 -9.62 8.00 1.38
C HIS A 165 -9.15 8.36 -0.03
N ILE A 166 -10.07 8.70 -0.93
CA ILE A 166 -9.74 9.05 -2.32
C ILE A 166 -10.25 10.46 -2.60
N ASP A 167 -9.36 11.37 -2.97
CA ASP A 167 -9.70 12.72 -3.42
C ASP A 167 -9.60 12.79 -4.94
N LEU A 168 -10.68 13.19 -5.61
CA LEU A 168 -10.84 13.19 -7.06
C LEU A 168 -10.92 14.60 -7.67
N ARG A 169 -10.35 15.63 -7.04
CA ARG A 169 -10.44 17.06 -7.42
C ARG A 169 -10.20 17.50 -8.89
N GLU A 170 -10.02 16.59 -9.85
CA GLU A 170 -10.26 16.88 -11.26
C GLU A 170 -11.78 16.89 -11.55
N LYS A 171 -12.30 18.00 -12.10
CA LYS A 171 -13.70 18.25 -12.46
C LYS A 171 -14.40 17.12 -13.25
N ILE A 172 -14.80 16.04 -12.56
CA ILE A 172 -15.94 15.17 -12.88
C ILE A 172 -16.60 14.86 -11.53
N SER A 173 -17.57 15.70 -11.17
CA SER A 173 -18.18 15.74 -9.83
C SER A 173 -19.20 14.63 -9.60
N PHE A 174 -18.99 13.85 -8.53
CA PHE A 174 -20.06 13.38 -7.64
C PHE A 174 -19.67 13.58 -6.17
N HIS A 175 -19.18 14.77 -5.81
CA HIS A 175 -19.35 15.32 -4.45
C HIS A 175 -19.60 16.82 -4.56
N PRO A 176 -20.74 17.33 -4.08
CA PRO A 176 -20.99 18.75 -3.98
C PRO A 176 -20.26 19.25 -2.72
N ASN A 177 -19.19 20.01 -2.95
CA ASN A 177 -18.41 20.79 -1.97
C ASN A 177 -17.22 20.05 -1.32
N ASP A 178 -16.06 20.70 -1.47
CA ASP A 178 -14.77 20.42 -0.86
C ASP A 178 -14.85 20.32 0.68
N ASP A 179 -15.17 19.16 1.26
CA ASP A 179 -15.30 19.03 2.72
C ASP A 179 -14.36 17.96 3.29
N TRP A 180 -13.12 18.38 3.54
CA TRP A 180 -12.12 17.64 4.33
C TRP A 180 -12.60 17.33 5.76
N LYS A 181 -13.70 17.93 6.23
CA LYS A 181 -14.29 17.66 7.54
C LYS A 181 -14.60 16.19 7.80
N SER A 182 -14.93 15.43 6.76
CA SER A 182 -15.11 13.98 6.90
C SER A 182 -13.82 13.28 7.31
N LEU A 183 -12.66 13.75 6.84
CA LEU A 183 -11.34 13.24 7.18
C LEU A 183 -10.98 13.56 8.65
N HIS A 184 -11.39 14.73 9.17
CA HIS A 184 -11.13 15.15 10.55
C HIS A 184 -11.85 14.32 11.62
N GLY A 185 -12.87 13.55 11.24
CA GLY A 185 -13.46 12.52 12.11
C GLY A 185 -12.53 11.34 12.38
N PHE A 186 -11.54 11.11 11.51
CA PHE A 186 -10.64 9.94 11.54
C PHE A 186 -9.16 10.33 11.76
N ILE A 187 -8.76 11.51 11.29
CA ILE A 187 -7.39 12.00 11.27
C ILE A 187 -7.35 13.41 11.86
N SER A 188 -6.60 13.62 12.94
CA SER A 188 -6.53 14.94 13.59
C SER A 188 -6.01 16.03 12.63
N PRO A 189 -6.63 17.21 12.55
CA PRO A 189 -6.11 18.33 11.75
C PRO A 189 -4.67 18.71 12.13
N GLN A 190 -4.30 18.50 13.39
CA GLN A 190 -2.98 18.87 13.93
C GLN A 190 -1.83 18.01 13.39
N ILE A 191 -2.12 16.85 12.80
CA ILE A 191 -1.11 15.96 12.21
C ILE A 191 -1.01 16.09 10.69
N LEU A 192 -1.92 16.82 10.05
CA LEU A 192 -1.96 17.05 8.60
C LEU A 192 -1.09 18.28 8.25
N SER A 193 -0.51 18.29 7.04
CA SER A 193 0.12 19.52 6.51
C SER A 193 -0.94 20.58 6.23
N GLU A 194 -0.57 21.87 6.17
CA GLU A 194 -1.51 22.99 5.98
C GLU A 194 -2.49 22.75 4.81
N GLU A 195 -2.01 22.20 3.69
CA GLU A 195 -2.82 21.82 2.50
C GLU A 195 -3.97 20.84 2.79
N TYR A 196 -3.80 19.95 3.77
CA TYR A 196 -4.78 18.93 4.17
C TYR A 196 -5.46 19.25 5.52
N ALA A 197 -5.01 20.28 6.23
CA ALA A 197 -5.52 20.70 7.53
C ALA A 197 -6.58 21.82 7.44
N GLU A 198 -6.63 22.57 6.33
CA GLU A 198 -7.60 23.64 6.12
C GLU A 198 -8.93 23.12 5.54
N THR A 199 -9.90 22.79 6.39
CA THR A 199 -11.27 23.38 6.46
C THR A 199 -12.14 22.76 7.57
#